data_AF-A0A5J4UYA0-F1
#
_entry.id   AF-A0A5J4UYA0-F1
#
_cell.length_a   1.000
_cell.length_b   1.000
_cell.length_c   1.000
_cell.angle_alpha   90.00
_cell.angle_beta   90.00
_cell.angle_gamma   90.00
#
_symmetry.space_group_name_H-M   'P 1'
#
loop_
_entity.id
_entity.type
_entity.pdbx_description
1 polymer ?
#
loop_
_entity_poly.entity_id
_entity_poly.type
_entity_poly.pdbx_seq_one_letter_code
_entity_poly.pdbx_strand_id
1 'polypeptide(L)' 'MSQVLGELEAFEYDVGAAFQPNPEAFVKCKFVIKEQSGELREINFTPSMKEFYDICKNFVDMNAAMESIQQ' A
#
# COMPACT_ATOMS: atom_id res chain seq x y z
N MET A 1 -9.63 -12.24 -18.75
CA MET A 1 -8.33 -12.78 -18.32
C MET A 1 -7.73 -11.78 -17.35
N SER A 2 -7.46 -12.15 -16.10
CA SER A 2 -6.76 -11.27 -15.13
C SER A 2 -5.26 -11.60 -15.23
N GLN A 3 -4.45 -10.63 -15.68
CA GLN A 3 -3.01 -10.81 -15.80
C GLN A 3 -2.39 -10.44 -14.44
N VAL A 4 -1.79 -11.40 -13.75
CA VAL A 4 -1.05 -11.15 -12.51
C VAL A 4 0.27 -10.47 -12.88
N LEU A 5 0.39 -9.19 -12.52
CA LEU A 5 1.52 -8.31 -12.91
C LEU A 5 2.83 -8.60 -12.17
N GLY A 6 2.78 -9.33 -11.05
CA GLY A 6 3.95 -9.65 -10.22
C GLY A 6 3.55 -9.97 -8.79
N GLU A 7 4.53 -10.25 -7.94
CA GLU A 7 4.34 -10.48 -6.50
C GLU A 7 4.66 -9.20 -5.73
N LEU A 8 3.84 -8.86 -4.74
CA LEU A 8 4.12 -7.74 -3.85
C LEU A 8 5.25 -8.14 -2.89
N GLU A 9 6.41 -7.51 -3.03
CA GLU A 9 7.58 -7.77 -2.19
C GLU A 9 7.56 -6.92 -0.91
N ALA A 10 7.22 -5.63 -1.05
CA ALA A 10 7.12 -4.74 0.10
C ALA A 10 6.09 -3.63 -0.13
N PHE A 11 5.50 -3.16 0.96
CA PHE A 11 4.74 -1.92 1.03
C PHE A 11 5.40 -0.99 2.05
N GLU A 12 5.87 0.16 1.59
CA GLU A 12 6.49 1.19 2.42
C GLU A 12 5.59 2.42 2.48
N TYR A 13 5.54 3.08 3.64
CA TYR A 13 4.84 4.34 3.80
C TYR A 13 5.59 5.30 4.73
N ASP A 14 5.47 6.59 4.46
CA ASP A 14 6.03 7.68 5.26
C ASP A 14 4.93 8.70 5.57
N VAL A 15 4.72 8.99 6.85
CA VAL A 15 3.70 9.94 7.32
C VAL A 15 4.40 11.21 7.79
N GLY A 16 4.06 12.32 7.16
CA GLY A 16 4.63 13.63 7.48
C GLY A 16 3.55 14.66 7.77
N ALA A 17 4.00 15.82 8.26
CA ALA A 17 3.19 17.02 8.36
C ALA A 17 3.89 18.15 7.59
N ALA A 18 3.16 18.81 6.69
CA ALA A 18 3.68 19.99 6.02
C ALA A 18 3.57 21.20 6.96
N PHE A 19 4.70 21.77 7.37
CA PHE A 19 4.72 23.03 8.11
C PHE A 19 4.41 24.20 7.17
N GLN A 20 3.14 24.45 6.96
CA GLN A 20 2.58 25.66 6.37
C GLN A 20 1.65 26.32 7.42
N PRO A 21 1.20 27.58 7.25
CA PRO A 21 0.33 28.25 8.23
C PRO A 21 -0.93 27.44 8.62
N ASN A 22 -1.28 26.39 7.86
CA ASN A 22 -2.19 25.33 8.28
C ASN A 22 -1.49 23.96 8.12
N PRO A 23 -1.14 23.26 9.21
CA PRO A 23 -0.44 21.99 9.13
C PRO A 23 -1.37 20.91 8.54
N GLU A 24 -0.99 20.36 7.38
CA GLU A 24 -1.68 19.23 6.75
C GLU A 24 -0.82 17.97 6.87
N ALA A 25 -1.43 16.92 7.44
CA ALA A 25 -0.83 15.59 7.46
C ALA A 25 -0.90 14.99 6.05
N PHE A 26 0.20 14.41 5.60
CA PHE A 26 0.28 13.70 4.33
C PHE A 26 0.94 12.34 4.54
N VAL A 27 0.66 11.43 3.62
CA VAL A 27 1.27 10.11 3.60
C VAL A 27 1.76 9.80 2.19
N LYS A 28 3.00 9.35 2.08
CA LYS A 28 3.59 8.86 0.84
C LYS A 28 3.71 7.36 0.94
N CYS A 29 3.28 6.65 -0.10
CA CYS A 29 3.26 5.21 -0.14
C CYS A 29 4.05 4.70 -1.35
N LYS A 30 4.68 3.53 -1.21
CA LYS A 30 5.43 2.84 -2.27
C LYS A 30 5.14 1.34 -2.23
N PHE A 31 4.64 0.80 -3.34
CA PHE A 31 4.62 -0.64 -3.57
C PHE A 31 5.89 -1.07 -4.30
N VAL A 32 6.56 -2.10 -3.79
CA VAL A 32 7.66 -2.78 -4.47
C VAL A 32 7.11 -4.10 -4.99
N ILE A 33 7.02 -4.22 -6.31
CA ILE A 33 6.50 -5.40 -7.00
C ILE A 33 7.67 -6.11 -7.66
N LYS A 34 7.83 -7.39 -7.37
CA LYS A 34 8.75 -8.27 -8.08
C LYS A 34 8.03 -8.82 -9.31
N GLU A 35 8.49 -8.40 -10.49
CA GLU A 35 7.96 -8.88 -11.76
C GLU A 35 8.44 -10.32 -12.02
N GLN A 36 7.77 -11.02 -12.96
CA GLN A 36 8.12 -12.41 -13.31
C GLN A 36 9.53 -12.54 -13.90
N SER A 37 10.07 -11.46 -14.45
CA SER A 37 11.47 -11.35 -14.92
C SER A 37 12.49 -11.39 -13.77
N GLY A 38 12.03 -11.20 -12.52
CA GLY A 38 12.88 -11.03 -11.34
C GLY A 38 13.27 -9.57 -11.09
N GLU A 39 12.86 -8.63 -11.95
CA GLU A 39 13.08 -7.19 -11.75
C GLU A 39 12.15 -6.63 -10.68
N LEU A 40 12.64 -5.65 -9.92
CA LEU A 40 11.84 -4.90 -8.94
C LEU A 40 11.29 -3.63 -9.57
N ARG A 41 9.98 -3.46 -9.48
CA ARG A 41 9.26 -2.28 -9.91
C ARG A 41 8.69 -1.54 -8.71
N GLU A 42 8.97 -0.25 -8.64
CA GLU A 42 8.42 0.63 -7.60
C GLU A 42 7.23 1.42 -8.14
N ILE A 43 6.13 1.43 -7.38
CA ILE A 43 4.95 2.25 -7.65
C ILE A 43 4.74 3.20 -6.50
N ASN A 44 5.04 4.48 -6.73
CA ASN A 44 4.88 5.56 -5.75
C ASN A 44 3.50 6.22 -5.89
N PHE A 45 2.84 6.47 -4.77
CA PHE A 45 1.56 7.18 -4.74
C PHE A 45 1.41 7.97 -3.43
N THR A 46 0.53 8.96 -3.41
CA THR A 46 0.33 9.85 -2.25
C THR A 46 -1.17 9.95 -2.01
N PRO A 47 -1.77 9.00 -1.26
CA PRO A 47 -3.19 9.03 -0.97
C PRO A 47 -3.50 10.10 0.08
N SER A 48 -4.76 10.51 0.15
CA SER A 48 -5.26 11.25 1.32
C SER A 48 -5.20 10.37 2.58
N MET A 49 -5.22 11.00 3.75
CA MET A 49 -5.25 10.27 5.03
C MET A 49 -6.44 9.31 5.15
N LYS A 50 -7.60 9.67 4.57
CA LYS A 50 -8.77 8.80 4.52
C LYS A 50 -8.52 7.57 3.64
N GLU A 51 -8.01 7.78 2.42
CA GLU A 51 -7.72 6.68 1.50
C GLU A 51 -6.65 5.73 2.08
N PHE A 52 -5.63 6.28 2.74
CA PHE A 52 -4.63 5.47 3.43
C PHE A 52 -5.23 4.59 4.53
N TYR A 53 -6.11 5.17 5.37
CA TYR A 53 -6.83 4.41 6.38
C TYR A 53 -7.68 3.28 5.76
N ASP A 54 -8.41 3.59 4.69
CA ASP A 54 -9.26 2.61 3.99
C ASP A 54 -8.40 1.47 3.39
N ILE A 55 -7.24 1.78 2.81
CA ILE A 55 -6.28 0.79 2.30
C ILE A 55 -5.80 -0.12 3.44
N CYS A 56 -5.31 0.45 4.55
CA CYS A 56 -4.82 -0.33 5.69
C CYS A 56 -5.92 -1.24 6.27
N LYS A 57 -7.15 -0.72 6.41
CA LYS A 57 -8.28 -1.49 6.90
C LYS A 57 -8.59 -2.68 5.99
N ASN A 58 -8.63 -2.46 4.68
CA ASN A 58 -8.87 -3.53 3.72
C ASN A 58 -7.82 -4.63 3.79
N PHE A 59 -6.55 -4.30 4.01
CA PHE A 59 -5.50 -5.32 4.22
C PHE A 59 -5.72 -6.16 5.48
N VAL A 60 -6.12 -5.53 6.59
CA VAL A 60 -6.44 -6.25 7.83
C VAL A 60 -7.64 -7.18 7.63
N ASP A 61 -8.71 -6.67 6.99
CA ASP A 61 -9.91 -7.44 6.71
C ASP A 61 -9.62 -8.62 5.76
N MET A 62 -8.77 -8.40 4.74
CA MET A 62 -8.30 -9.46 3.84
C MET A 62 -7.48 -10.51 4.57
N ASN A 63 -6.56 -10.11 5.46
CA ASN A 63 -5.76 -11.06 6.23
C ASN A 63 -6.65 -11.93 7.14
N ALA A 64 -7.60 -11.32 7.85
CA ALA A 64 -8.57 -12.03 8.68
C ALA A 64 -9.43 -13.02 7.85
N ALA A 65 -9.85 -12.61 6.65
CA ALA A 65 -10.57 -13.49 5.74
C ALA A 65 -9.69 -14.67 5.27
N MET A 66 -8.42 -14.44 4.95
CA MET A 66 -7.49 -15.50 4.55
C MET A 66 -7.20 -16.50 5.68
N GLU A 67 -7.03 -16.03 6.91
CA GLU A 67 -6.87 -16.88 8.10
C GLU A 67 -8.10 -17.78 8.33
N SER A 68 -9.31 -17.27 8.08
CA SER A 68 -10.55 -18.05 8.21
C SER A 68 -10.69 -19.16 7.16
N ILE A 69 -10.03 -19.03 6.00
CA ILE A 69 -10.09 -20.00 4.89
C ILE A 69 -9.12 -21.17 5.12
N GLN A 70 -8.06 -21.00 5.92
CA GLN A 70 -7.05 -22.03 6.20
C GLN A 70 -7.42 -23.00 7.34
N GLN A 71 -8.61 -22.86 7.96
CA GLN A 71 -9.13 -23.75 9.01
C GLN A 71 -10.09 -24.80 8.47
#